data_AF-A0A1I5YLY5-F1
#
_entry.id   AF-A0A1I5YLY5-F1
#
_cell.length_a   1.000
_cell.length_b   1.000
_cell.length_c   1.000
_cell.angle_alpha   90.00
_cell.angle_beta   90.00
_cell.angle_gamma   90.00
#
_symmetry.space_group_name_H-M   'P 1'
#
loop_
_entity.id
_entity.type
_entity.pdbx_description
1 polymer ?
#
loop_
_entity_poly.entity_id
_entity_poly.type
_entity_poly.pdbx_seq_one_letter_code
_entity_poly.pdbx_strand_id
1 'polypeptide(L)'
;MFYIMLIIGFLSVLMAVFIFGFMYVEKEFTLLNVVKTIGALLFGVFLLVITLPSLKYILLKEYDVVSGNCTIEIFSSGRSTESNFEMLDTGDIFTFNYIPVLDAYGESIPYYCEVTVTKDHKFEISYKIYDVNSRELILTSE
;
A
#
# COMPACT_ATOMS: atom_id res chain seq x y z
N MET A 1 2.55 -6.11 4.46
CA MET A 1 3.15 -5.60 5.72
C MET A 1 2.31 -4.50 6.37
N PHE A 2 1.83 -3.51 5.61
CA PHE A 2 0.99 -2.40 6.10
C PHE A 2 -0.23 -2.85 6.92
N TYR A 3 -1.09 -3.70 6.36
CA TYR A 3 -2.33 -4.16 7.04
C TYR A 3 -2.05 -4.89 8.35
N ILE A 4 -0.94 -5.63 8.43
CA ILE A 4 -0.51 -6.33 9.65
C ILE A 4 -0.15 -5.31 10.73
N MET A 5 0.67 -4.30 10.40
CA MET A 5 1.02 -3.23 11.35
C MET A 5 -0.20 -2.46 11.84
N LEU A 6 -1.15 -2.19 10.94
CA LEU A 6 -2.39 -1.49 11.27
C LEU A 6 -3.24 -2.31 12.26
N ILE A 7 -3.42 -3.61 12.01
CA ILE A 7 -4.15 -4.52 12.90
C ILE A 7 -3.45 -4.63 14.26
N ILE A 8 -2.13 -4.82 14.28
CA ILE A 8 -1.35 -4.92 15.53
C ILE A 8 -1.45 -3.62 16.32
N GLY A 9 -1.31 -2.46 15.66
CA GLY A 9 -1.45 -1.16 16.31
C GLY A 9 -2.82 -0.98 16.94
N PHE A 10 -3.89 -1.30 16.20
CA PHE A 10 -5.26 -1.22 16.68
C PHE A 10 -5.52 -2.15 17.87
N LEU A 11 -5.15 -3.43 17.76
CA LEU A 11 -5.31 -4.40 18.85
C LEU A 11 -4.49 -4.02 20.08
N SER A 12 -3.31 -3.46 19.90
CA SER A 12 -2.45 -3.01 21.00
C SER A 12 -3.10 -1.87 21.80
N VAL A 13 -3.72 -0.91 21.10
CA VAL A 13 -4.48 0.18 21.76
C VAL A 13 -5.69 -0.37 22.51
N LEU A 14 -6.48 -1.25 21.88
CA LEU A 14 -7.64 -1.87 22.54
C LEU A 14 -7.24 -2.66 23.79
N MET A 15 -6.17 -3.46 23.71
CA MET A 15 -5.67 -4.23 24.82
C MET A 15 -5.16 -3.32 25.95
N ALA A 16 -4.45 -2.24 25.62
CA ALA A 16 -3.99 -1.28 26.62
C ALA A 16 -5.16 -0.61 27.35
N VAL A 17 -6.22 -0.22 26.63
CA VAL A 17 -7.45 0.33 27.23
C VAL A 17 -8.14 -0.70 28.13
N PHE A 18 -8.22 -1.96 27.70
CA PHE A 18 -8.82 -3.04 28.48
C PHE A 18 -8.06 -3.29 29.79
N ILE A 19 -6.74 -3.41 29.73
CA ILE A 19 -5.87 -3.58 30.91
C ILE A 19 -6.01 -2.37 31.84
N PHE A 20 -6.03 -1.15 31.30
CA PHE A 20 -6.22 0.06 32.10
C PHE A 20 -7.56 0.07 32.84
N GLY A 21 -8.65 -0.35 32.17
CA GLY A 21 -9.97 -0.47 32.78
C GLY A 21 -10.00 -1.51 33.91
N PHE A 22 -9.37 -2.66 33.70
CA PHE A 22 -9.27 -3.70 34.73
C PHE A 22 -8.47 -3.23 35.95
N MET A 23 -7.32 -2.59 35.73
CA MET A 23 -6.53 -1.96 36.80
C MET A 23 -7.33 -0.92 37.59
N TYR A 24 -8.19 -0.15 36.91
CA TYR A 24 -9.04 0.85 37.57
C TYR A 24 -10.10 0.21 38.48
N VAL A 25 -10.69 -0.91 38.06
CA VAL A 25 -11.70 -1.64 38.84
C VAL A 25 -11.07 -2.32 40.06
N GLU A 26 -9.96 -3.04 39.86
CA GLU A 26 -9.29 -3.79 40.94
C GLU A 26 -8.43 -2.91 41.86
N LYS A 27 -8.22 -1.63 41.49
CA LYS A 27 -7.35 -0.67 42.19
C LYS A 27 -5.89 -1.12 42.31
N GLU A 28 -5.43 -2.00 41.43
CA GLU A 28 -4.07 -2.52 41.40
C GLU A 28 -3.12 -1.60 40.61
N PHE A 29 -2.83 -0.43 41.17
CA PHE A 29 -1.92 0.54 40.56
C PHE A 29 -0.47 0.30 41.00
N THR A 30 0.14 -0.79 40.53
CA THR A 30 1.59 -0.96 40.67
C THR A 30 2.32 -0.15 39.58
N LEU A 31 3.46 0.48 39.95
CA LEU A 31 4.26 1.28 39.00
C LEU A 31 4.64 0.48 37.74
N LEU A 32 4.94 -0.81 37.91
CA LEU A 32 5.33 -1.70 36.83
C LEU A 32 4.19 -1.95 35.84
N ASN A 33 2.96 -2.17 36.33
CA ASN A 33 1.78 -2.33 35.48
C ASN A 33 1.45 -1.02 34.74
N VAL A 34 1.54 0.12 35.41
CA VAL A 34 1.30 1.43 34.80
C VAL A 34 2.28 1.69 33.65
N VAL A 35 3.58 1.48 33.87
CA VAL A 35 4.60 1.69 32.84
C VAL A 35 4.40 0.74 31.65
N LYS A 36 4.06 -0.53 31.89
CA LYS A 36 3.76 -1.50 30.83
C LYS A 36 2.57 -1.06 29.98
N THR A 37 1.47 -0.65 30.62
CA THR A 37 0.25 -0.24 29.93
C THR A 37 0.47 1.02 29.11
N ILE A 38 1.18 2.02 29.66
CA ILE A 38 1.55 3.24 28.93
C ILE A 38 2.47 2.90 27.75
N GLY A 39 3.46 2.05 27.96
CA GLY A 39 4.38 1.61 26.90
C GLY A 39 3.64 0.91 25.76
N ALA A 40 2.73 -0.01 26.08
CA ALA A 40 1.91 -0.70 25.08
C ALA A 40 1.00 0.28 24.31
N LEU A 41 0.40 1.25 25.01
CA LEU A 41 -0.44 2.28 24.40
C LEU A 41 0.36 3.17 23.44
N LEU A 42 1.51 3.68 23.88
CA LEU A 42 2.38 4.51 23.03
C LEU A 42 2.87 3.75 21.81
N PHE A 43 3.25 2.47 21.97
CA PHE A 43 3.66 1.62 20.86
C PHE A 43 2.52 1.39 19.85
N GLY A 44 1.31 1.10 20.33
CA GLY A 44 0.13 0.95 19.48
C GLY A 44 -0.21 2.23 18.72
N VAL A 45 -0.21 3.38 19.41
CA VAL A 45 -0.44 4.71 18.81
C VAL A 45 0.63 5.01 17.76
N PHE A 46 1.90 4.72 18.03
CA PHE A 46 2.99 4.94 17.09
C PHE A 46 2.79 4.17 15.77
N LEU A 47 2.42 2.87 15.85
CA LEU A 47 2.09 2.07 14.67
C LEU A 47 0.91 2.65 13.88
N LEU A 48 -0.11 3.13 14.59
CA LEU A 48 -1.27 3.76 13.96
C LEU A 48 -0.90 5.09 13.29
N VAL A 49 -0.09 5.94 13.92
CA VAL A 49 0.34 7.23 13.33
C VAL A 49 1.07 7.02 11.99
N ILE A 50 1.86 5.95 11.87
CA ILE A 50 2.57 5.63 10.63
C ILE A 50 1.61 5.10 9.55
N THR A 51 0.58 4.34 9.94
CA THR A 51 -0.29 3.64 8.99
C THR A 51 -1.55 4.42 8.61
N LEU A 52 -2.05 5.28 9.49
CA LEU A 52 -3.28 6.06 9.29
C LEU A 52 -3.24 7.02 8.07
N PRO A 53 -2.13 7.73 7.76
CA PRO A 53 -2.09 8.61 6.59
C PRO A 53 -2.35 7.85 5.28
N SER A 54 -1.71 6.70 5.08
CA SER A 54 -1.92 5.87 3.90
C SER A 54 -3.33 5.26 3.88
N LEU A 55 -3.85 4.85 5.05
CA LEU A 55 -5.24 4.38 5.16
C LEU A 55 -6.24 5.47 4.76
N LYS A 56 -5.99 6.73 5.15
CA LYS A 56 -6.83 7.87 4.78
C LYS A 56 -6.93 8.00 3.26
N TYR A 57 -5.82 7.89 2.54
CA TYR A 57 -5.83 8.02 1.07
C TYR A 57 -6.61 6.90 0.39
N ILE A 58 -6.52 5.67 0.91
CA ILE A 58 -7.30 4.53 0.43
C ILE A 58 -8.81 4.75 0.70
N LEU A 59 -9.19 5.12 1.93
CA LEU A 59 -10.60 5.25 2.33
C LEU A 59 -11.30 6.44 1.68
N LEU A 60 -10.62 7.59 1.58
CA LEU A 60 -11.17 8.79 0.95
C LEU A 60 -11.05 8.76 -0.57
N LYS A 61 -10.46 7.71 -1.14
CA LYS A 61 -10.17 7.58 -2.57
C LYS A 61 -9.39 8.78 -3.11
N GLU A 62 -8.46 9.29 -2.30
CA GLU A 62 -7.56 10.37 -2.70
C GLU A 62 -6.40 9.76 -3.48
N TYR A 63 -6.62 9.63 -4.79
CA TYR A 63 -5.66 9.04 -5.71
C TYR A 63 -4.96 10.10 -6.55
N ASP A 64 -3.79 9.72 -7.04
CA ASP A 64 -2.98 10.46 -7.99
C ASP A 64 -2.77 9.60 -9.24
N VAL A 65 -2.62 10.23 -10.39
CA VAL A 65 -2.44 9.53 -11.67
C VAL A 65 -1.06 9.86 -12.22
N VAL A 66 -0.23 8.83 -12.30
CA VAL A 66 1.10 8.91 -12.93
C VAL A 66 0.96 8.42 -14.36
N SER A 67 1.16 9.33 -15.32
CA SER A 67 1.02 9.04 -16.75
C SER A 67 2.31 9.32 -17.50
N GLY A 68 2.70 8.42 -18.39
CA GLY A 68 3.93 8.58 -19.16
C GLY A 68 4.21 7.40 -20.07
N ASN A 69 5.34 7.46 -20.77
CA ASN A 69 5.82 6.29 -21.49
C ASN A 69 6.35 5.27 -20.49
N CYS A 70 6.02 4.01 -20.69
CA CYS A 70 6.33 2.92 -19.75
C CYS A 70 6.81 1.68 -20.48
N THR A 71 7.61 0.86 -19.80
CA THR A 71 7.95 -0.51 -20.21
C THR A 71 7.32 -1.48 -19.22
N ILE A 72 6.90 -2.64 -19.73
CA ILE A 72 6.23 -3.66 -18.93
C ILE A 72 7.07 -4.93 -18.96
N GLU A 73 7.50 -5.34 -17.78
CA GLU A 73 8.24 -6.58 -17.55
C GLU A 73 7.40 -7.58 -16.78
N ILE A 74 7.51 -8.85 -17.17
CA ILE A 74 6.86 -9.95 -16.46
C ILE A 74 7.89 -10.67 -15.61
N PHE A 75 7.69 -10.67 -14.31
CA PHE A 75 8.46 -11.44 -13.36
C PHE A 75 7.70 -12.70 -12.97
N SER A 76 8.23 -13.85 -13.39
CA SER A 76 7.75 -15.17 -12.97
C SER A 76 8.73 -15.73 -11.96
N SER A 77 8.37 -15.74 -10.67
CA SER A 77 9.18 -16.35 -9.61
C SER A 77 8.40 -17.48 -8.92
N GLY A 78 8.60 -18.70 -9.41
CA GLY A 78 7.97 -19.89 -8.84
C GLY A 78 6.46 -19.94 -9.11
N ARG A 79 5.64 -19.62 -8.09
CA ARG A 79 4.16 -19.78 -8.13
C ARG A 79 3.40 -18.45 -8.24
N SER A 80 4.09 -17.32 -8.13
CA SER A 80 3.52 -15.98 -8.37
C SER A 80 4.07 -15.39 -9.67
N THR A 81 3.18 -14.70 -10.37
CA THR A 81 3.50 -13.93 -11.57
C THR A 81 3.12 -12.49 -11.31
N GLU A 82 4.09 -11.61 -11.47
CA GLU A 82 3.95 -10.17 -11.25
C GLU A 82 4.34 -9.44 -12.53
N SER A 83 3.78 -8.26 -12.73
CA SER A 83 4.15 -7.34 -13.80
C SER A 83 4.67 -6.05 -13.21
N ASN A 84 5.84 -5.61 -13.67
CA ASN A 84 6.43 -4.34 -13.30
C ASN A 84 6.23 -3.36 -14.45
N PHE A 85 5.71 -2.19 -14.11
CA PHE A 85 5.51 -1.06 -15.00
C PHE A 85 6.55 -0.03 -14.63
N GLU A 86 7.57 0.14 -15.46
CA GLU A 86 8.60 1.16 -15.26
C GLU A 86 8.24 2.39 -16.09
N MET A 87 8.04 3.53 -15.43
CA MET A 87 7.83 4.82 -16.09
C MET A 87 9.17 5.36 -16.57
N LEU A 88 9.33 5.51 -17.88
CA LEU A 88 10.58 5.99 -18.48
C LEU A 88 10.88 7.46 -18.15
N ASP A 89 9.83 8.25 -17.91
CA ASP A 89 9.97 9.69 -17.65
C ASP A 89 10.45 9.99 -16.22
N THR A 90 10.01 9.20 -15.24
CA THR A 90 10.31 9.41 -13.80
C THR A 90 11.23 8.36 -13.20
N GLY A 91 11.33 7.18 -13.81
CA GLY A 91 11.99 6.00 -13.26
C GLY A 91 11.18 5.28 -12.18
N ASP A 92 9.90 5.64 -12.00
CA ASP A 92 9.03 4.99 -11.02
C ASP A 92 8.66 3.57 -11.48
N ILE A 93 8.72 2.61 -10.56
CA ILE A 93 8.37 1.22 -10.82
C ILE A 93 7.10 0.88 -10.03
N PHE A 94 6.07 0.43 -10.73
CA PHE A 94 4.80 -0.01 -10.16
C PHE A 94 4.61 -1.51 -10.37
N THR A 95 4.32 -2.26 -9.31
CA THR A 95 4.20 -3.72 -9.38
C THR A 95 2.74 -4.16 -9.23
N PHE A 96 2.28 -4.99 -10.17
CA PHE A 96 0.94 -5.56 -10.15
C PHE A 96 0.99 -7.09 -10.13
N ASN A 97 0.09 -7.71 -9.35
CA ASN A 97 -0.01 -9.17 -9.23
C ASN A 97 -0.73 -9.85 -10.41
N TYR A 98 -0.97 -9.11 -11.50
CA TYR A 98 -1.66 -9.60 -12.68
C TYR A 98 -0.82 -9.30 -13.92
N ILE A 99 -0.75 -10.25 -14.84
CA ILE A 99 -0.05 -10.05 -16.11
C ILE A 99 -1.05 -9.43 -17.10
N PRO A 100 -0.85 -8.17 -17.56
CA PRO A 100 -1.70 -7.59 -18.59
C PRO A 100 -1.58 -8.42 -19.87
N VAL A 101 -2.67 -8.73 -20.57
CA VAL A 101 -2.61 -9.49 -21.84
C VAL A 101 -2.26 -8.52 -22.97
N LEU A 102 -1.02 -8.56 -23.45
CA LEU A 102 -0.49 -7.70 -24.49
C LEU A 102 0.15 -8.54 -25.60
N ASP A 103 0.26 -7.96 -26.80
CA ASP A 103 0.88 -8.63 -27.94
C ASP A 103 2.40 -8.82 -27.76
N ALA A 104 3.05 -7.98 -26.94
CA ALA A 104 4.47 -8.07 -26.64
C ALA A 104 4.82 -7.46 -25.27
N TYR A 105 5.97 -7.86 -24.71
CA TYR A 105 6.49 -7.37 -23.42
C TYR A 105 8.01 -7.15 -23.52
N GLY A 106 8.56 -6.36 -22.61
CA GLY A 106 10.01 -6.19 -22.41
C GLY A 106 10.47 -4.73 -22.39
N GLU A 107 11.68 -4.53 -21.85
CA GLU A 107 12.36 -3.21 -21.72
C GLU A 107 12.46 -2.42 -23.02
N SER A 108 12.42 -3.08 -24.18
CA SER A 108 12.55 -2.45 -25.49
C SER A 108 11.22 -2.08 -26.16
N ILE A 109 10.07 -2.37 -25.52
CA ILE A 109 8.74 -2.15 -26.09
C ILE A 109 7.99 -1.12 -25.25
N PRO A 110 8.03 0.16 -25.65
CA PRO A 110 7.36 1.22 -24.90
C PRO A 110 5.86 1.23 -25.17
N TYR A 111 5.09 1.34 -24.11
CA TYR A 111 3.67 1.66 -24.10
C TYR A 111 3.45 3.04 -23.50
N TYR A 112 2.21 3.53 -23.54
CA TYR A 112 1.81 4.66 -22.71
C TYR A 112 0.93 4.16 -21.57
N CYS A 113 1.36 4.40 -20.35
CA CYS A 113 0.66 3.94 -19.17
C CYS A 113 0.07 5.11 -18.40
N GLU A 114 -1.12 4.89 -17.85
CA GLU A 114 -1.67 5.70 -16.77
C GLU A 114 -1.84 4.79 -15.56
N VAL A 115 -1.01 4.98 -14.54
CA VAL A 115 -1.08 4.24 -13.29
C VAL A 115 -1.73 5.12 -12.23
N THR A 116 -2.84 4.65 -11.66
CA THR A 116 -3.52 5.28 -10.54
C THR A 116 -2.94 4.73 -9.26
N VAL A 117 -2.41 5.62 -8.41
CA VAL A 117 -1.81 5.29 -7.12
C VAL A 117 -2.44 6.11 -6.01
N THR A 118 -2.24 5.73 -4.75
CA THR A 118 -2.56 6.62 -3.62
C THR A 118 -1.70 7.87 -3.67
N LYS A 119 -2.19 9.00 -3.13
CA LYS A 119 -1.42 10.27 -3.08
C LYS A 119 -0.01 10.19 -2.48
N ASP A 120 0.24 9.22 -1.60
CA ASP A 120 1.56 8.97 -1.02
C ASP A 120 2.41 7.97 -1.83
N HIS A 121 1.94 7.59 -3.02
CA HIS A 121 2.57 6.68 -3.98
C HIS A 121 2.96 5.33 -3.39
N LYS A 122 2.25 4.88 -2.34
CA LYS A 122 2.56 3.62 -1.63
C LYS A 122 1.72 2.43 -2.08
N PHE A 123 0.60 2.68 -2.76
CA PHE A 123 -0.32 1.64 -3.19
C PHE A 123 -0.76 1.90 -4.61
N GLU A 124 -0.55 0.90 -5.45
CA GLU A 124 -1.06 0.81 -6.81
C GLU A 124 -2.54 0.41 -6.78
N ILE A 125 -3.39 1.23 -7.39
CA ILE A 125 -4.84 1.03 -7.40
C ILE A 125 -5.28 0.38 -8.71
N SER A 126 -4.87 0.97 -9.82
CA SER A 126 -5.21 0.49 -11.15
C SER A 126 -4.23 1.03 -12.18
N TYR A 127 -4.26 0.47 -13.37
CA TYR A 127 -3.52 0.96 -14.51
C TYR A 127 -4.37 0.91 -15.78
N LYS A 128 -4.00 1.75 -16.74
CA LYS A 128 -4.45 1.70 -18.12
C LYS A 128 -3.25 1.71 -19.04
N ILE A 129 -3.32 0.90 -20.08
CA ILE A 129 -2.28 0.76 -21.10
C ILE A 129 -2.86 1.23 -22.41
N TYR A 130 -2.11 2.07 -23.10
CA TYR A 130 -2.45 2.64 -24.39
C TYR A 130 -1.36 2.34 -25.40
N ASP A 131 -1.73 2.29 -26.67
CA ASP A 131 -0.75 2.27 -27.76
C ASP A 131 0.07 3.57 -27.74
N VAL A 132 1.39 3.43 -27.88
CA VAL A 132 2.31 4.57 -27.78
C VAL A 132 2.09 5.58 -28.93
N ASN A 133 1.67 5.12 -30.11
CA ASN A 133 1.51 5.95 -31.31
C ASN A 133 0.07 6.45 -31.46
N SER A 134 -0.92 5.56 -31.41
CA SER A 134 -2.33 5.91 -31.65
C SER A 134 -3.02 6.47 -30.41
N ARG A 135 -2.45 6.27 -29.21
CA ARG A 135 -3.08 6.55 -27.91
C ARG A 135 -4.43 5.84 -27.73
N GLU A 136 -4.67 4.78 -28.49
CA GLU A 136 -5.86 3.94 -28.32
C GLU A 136 -5.71 3.09 -27.05
N LEU A 137 -6.78 3.00 -26.27
CA LEU A 137 -6.81 2.20 -25.05
C LEU A 137 -6.72 0.72 -25.42
N ILE A 138 -5.68 0.04 -24.92
CA ILE A 138 -5.47 -1.39 -25.12
C ILE A 138 -6.11 -2.17 -23.97
N LEU A 139 -5.78 -1.80 -22.73
CA LEU A 139 -6.18 -2.55 -21.55
C LEU A 139 -6.36 -1.64 -20.34
N THR A 140 -7.29 -2.01 -19.47
CA THR A 140 -7.49 -1.40 -18.15
C THR A 140 -7.53 -2.51 -17.12
N SER A 141 -6.89 -2.31 -15.97
CA SER A 141 -7.13 -3.16 -14.80
C SER A 141 -8.34 -2.64 -14.06
N GLU A 142 -9.37 -3.47 -13.88
CA GLU A 142 -10.45 -3.23 -12.91
C GLU A 142 -10.12 -3.81 -11.54
#